data_AF-A0A6I3U802-F1
#
_entry.id   AF-A0A6I3U802-F1
#
_cell.length_a   1.000
_cell.length_b   1.000
_cell.length_c   1.000
_cell.angle_alpha   90.00
_cell.angle_beta   90.00
_cell.angle_gamma   90.00
#
_symmetry.space_group_name_H-M   'P 1'
#
loop_
_entity.id
_entity.type
_entity.pdbx_description
1 polymer ?
#
loop_
_entity_poly.entity_id
_entity_poly.type
_entity_poly.pdbx_seq_one_letter_code
_entity_poly.pdbx_strand_id
1 'polypeptide(L)'
;ITPDKNNENADGVLINDTVVALGTTNHYRLTWDLDQYKGDRSAKETIARGFFFVDDYPEEVLDVLENGTAVTTLDGQKVSGITVKTYASLNEAPKDLQDKLARAK
;
A
#
# COMPACT_ATOMS: atom_id res chain seq x y z
N ILE A 1 -1.65 -9.41 12.18
CA ILE A 1 -0.86 -9.06 10.98
C ILE A 1 -1.43 -9.76 9.77
N THR A 2 -2.53 -9.21 9.27
CA THR A 2 -3.16 -9.63 8.02
C THR A 2 -3.49 -8.37 7.24
N PRO A 3 -2.58 -7.88 6.36
CA PRO A 3 -2.92 -6.78 5.48
C PRO A 3 -4.05 -7.19 4.53
N ASP A 4 -4.86 -6.23 4.11
CA ASP A 4 -6.04 -6.48 3.28
C ASP A 4 -6.07 -5.50 2.09
N LYS A 5 -6.65 -5.94 0.96
CA LYS A 5 -6.86 -5.11 -0.22
C LYS A 5 -8.26 -5.35 -0.77
N ASN A 6 -9.04 -4.28 -0.86
CA ASN A 6 -10.34 -4.28 -1.51
C ASN A 6 -10.35 -3.32 -2.68
N ASN A 7 -11.18 -3.61 -3.68
CA ASN A 7 -11.49 -2.73 -4.78
C ASN A 7 -12.90 -2.14 -4.58
N GLU A 8 -13.00 -0.83 -4.57
CA GLU A 8 -14.26 -0.10 -4.46
C GLU A 8 -14.52 0.70 -5.74
N ASN A 9 -15.79 1.00 -6.01
CA ASN A 9 -16.15 2.02 -6.99
C ASN A 9 -16.11 3.43 -6.35
N ALA A 10 -16.44 4.47 -7.13
CA ALA A 10 -16.43 5.85 -6.64
C ALA A 10 -17.41 6.13 -5.48
N ASP A 11 -18.44 5.30 -5.31
CA ASP A 11 -19.42 5.39 -4.23
C ASP A 11 -19.01 4.58 -2.98
N GLY A 12 -17.84 3.94 -2.99
CA GLY A 12 -17.36 3.09 -1.90
C GLY A 12 -17.99 1.70 -1.87
N VAL A 13 -18.66 1.27 -2.94
CA VAL A 13 -19.24 -0.08 -3.04
C VAL A 13 -18.15 -1.07 -3.41
N LEU A 14 -18.08 -2.18 -2.68
CA LEU A 14 -17.14 -3.28 -2.95
C LEU A 14 -17.43 -3.91 -4.32
N ILE A 15 -16.38 -4.00 -5.16
CA ILE A 15 -16.44 -4.54 -6.52
C ILE A 15 -15.37 -5.63 -6.76
N ASN A 16 -14.90 -6.28 -5.70
CA ASN A 16 -14.02 -7.45 -5.82
C ASN A 16 -14.64 -8.52 -6.72
N ASP A 17 -13.83 -9.17 -7.55
CA ASP A 17 -14.22 -10.26 -8.46
C ASP A 17 -15.34 -9.90 -9.47
N THR A 18 -15.57 -8.60 -9.70
CA THR A 18 -16.53 -8.13 -10.70
C THR A 18 -15.85 -7.78 -12.02
N VAL A 19 -16.61 -7.83 -13.12
CA VAL A 19 -16.14 -7.32 -14.42
C VAL A 19 -16.16 -5.79 -14.38
N VAL A 20 -15.00 -5.18 -14.57
CA VAL A 20 -14.82 -3.73 -14.62
C VAL A 20 -14.67 -3.30 -16.08
N ALA A 21 -15.44 -2.29 -16.51
CA ALA A 21 -15.34 -1.77 -17.87
C ALA A 21 -14.03 -0.99 -18.08
N LEU A 22 -13.47 -1.04 -19.30
CA LEU A 22 -12.30 -0.26 -19.67
C LEU A 22 -12.51 1.23 -19.40
N GLY A 23 -11.50 1.90 -18.85
CA GLY A 23 -11.55 3.32 -18.50
C GLY A 23 -12.21 3.62 -17.14
N THR A 24 -12.66 2.60 -16.41
CA THR A 24 -13.13 2.76 -15.02
C THR A 24 -11.96 2.90 -14.06
N THR A 25 -12.07 3.83 -13.11
CA THR A 25 -11.14 3.94 -11.99
C THR A 25 -11.45 2.88 -10.93
N ASN A 26 -10.44 2.09 -10.57
CA ASN A 26 -10.49 1.19 -9.42
C ASN A 26 -10.07 1.96 -8.17
N HIS A 27 -10.95 2.07 -7.17
CA HIS A 27 -10.62 2.72 -5.90
C HIS A 27 -10.11 1.66 -4.92
N TYR A 28 -8.84 1.26 -5.06
CA TYR A 28 -8.25 0.30 -4.14
C TYR A 28 -8.11 0.88 -2.73
N ARG A 29 -8.64 0.13 -1.76
CA ARG A 29 -8.44 0.36 -0.33
C ARG A 29 -7.51 -0.70 0.22
N LEU A 30 -6.32 -0.28 0.62
CA LEU A 30 -5.34 -1.15 1.26
C LEU A 30 -5.29 -0.87 2.76
N THR A 31 -5.35 -1.92 3.58
CA THR A 31 -5.30 -1.82 5.04
C THR A 31 -3.95 -2.29 5.55
N TRP A 32 -3.21 -1.37 6.19
CA TRP A 32 -1.98 -1.70 6.91
C TRP A 32 -2.30 -2.11 8.33
N ASP A 33 -2.32 -3.43 8.58
CA ASP A 33 -2.62 -4.00 9.89
C ASP A 33 -1.45 -3.80 10.89
N LEU A 34 -1.64 -2.86 11.82
CA LEU A 34 -0.64 -2.45 12.82
C LEU A 34 -1.09 -2.69 14.26
N ASP A 35 -2.31 -3.17 14.49
CA ASP A 35 -2.94 -3.17 15.82
C ASP A 35 -2.20 -4.07 16.83
N GLN A 36 -1.66 -5.19 16.35
CA GLN A 36 -0.92 -6.16 17.15
C GLN A 36 0.37 -5.59 17.74
N TYR A 37 0.89 -4.48 17.18
CA TYR A 37 2.12 -3.85 17.65
C TYR A 37 1.88 -2.86 18.78
N LYS A 38 0.64 -2.73 19.28
CA LYS A 38 0.34 -1.87 20.42
C LYS A 38 1.17 -2.27 21.65
N GLY A 39 2.00 -1.35 22.11
CA GLY A 39 2.88 -1.56 23.26
C GLY A 39 4.21 -2.26 22.93
N ASP A 40 4.54 -2.44 21.65
CA ASP A 40 5.85 -2.92 21.24
C ASP A 40 6.99 -2.07 21.83
N ARG A 41 8.10 -2.74 22.18
CA ARG A 41 9.29 -2.13 22.77
C ARG A 41 10.55 -2.50 22.00
N SER A 42 10.43 -2.67 20.69
CA SER A 42 11.56 -2.99 19.83
C SER A 42 12.72 -2.01 20.02
N ALA A 43 13.94 -2.53 19.91
CA ALA A 43 15.15 -1.73 19.96
C ALA A 43 15.18 -0.69 18.82
N LYS A 44 15.93 0.41 19.02
CA LYS A 44 16.02 1.51 18.04
C LYS A 44 16.51 1.01 16.69
N GLU A 45 17.43 0.05 16.69
CA GLU A 45 18.01 -0.56 15.50
C GLU A 45 16.95 -1.35 14.71
N THR A 46 16.00 -1.97 15.41
CA THR A 46 14.86 -2.66 14.78
C THR A 46 13.93 -1.68 14.11
N ILE A 47 13.57 -0.58 14.81
CA ILE A 47 12.70 0.48 14.28
C ILE A 47 13.37 1.18 13.08
N ALA A 48 14.68 1.40 13.14
CA ALA A 48 15.46 2.05 12.09
C ALA A 48 15.49 1.27 10.77
N ARG A 49 15.10 -0.03 10.76
CA ARG A 49 14.90 -0.78 9.51
C ARG A 49 13.74 -0.21 8.67
N GLY A 50 12.86 0.57 9.29
CA GLY A 50 11.78 1.27 8.62
C GLY A 50 10.53 0.41 8.46
N PHE A 51 9.47 1.06 7.95
CA PHE A 51 8.17 0.48 7.72
C PHE A 51 7.77 0.80 6.28
N PHE A 52 7.34 -0.22 5.54
CA PHE A 52 6.95 -0.10 4.14
C PHE A 52 5.68 -0.91 3.90
N PHE A 53 4.89 -0.44 2.94
CA PHE A 53 3.71 -1.13 2.45
C PHE A 53 3.78 -1.13 0.93
N VAL A 54 3.46 -2.26 0.31
CA VAL A 54 3.66 -2.47 -1.13
C VAL A 54 2.33 -2.85 -1.75
N ASP A 55 2.00 -2.21 -2.87
CA ASP A 55 0.97 -2.65 -3.80
C ASP A 55 1.66 -3.07 -5.09
N ASP A 56 1.56 -4.36 -5.42
CA ASP A 56 1.98 -4.94 -6.69
C ASP A 56 0.76 -4.94 -7.62
N TYR A 57 0.54 -3.82 -8.31
CA TYR A 57 -0.62 -3.61 -9.18
C TYR A 57 -0.30 -4.13 -10.59
N PRO A 58 -1.29 -4.65 -11.33
CA PRO A 58 -1.08 -5.16 -12.69
C PRO A 58 -0.89 -4.02 -13.69
N GLU A 59 0.36 -3.59 -13.87
CA GLU A 59 0.75 -2.46 -14.71
C GLU A 59 0.43 -2.65 -16.20
N GLU A 60 0.16 -3.89 -16.63
CA GLU A 60 -0.24 -4.22 -18.00
C GLU A 60 -1.69 -3.85 -18.34
N VAL A 61 -2.54 -3.65 -17.31
CA VAL A 61 -3.96 -3.29 -17.47
C VAL A 61 -4.38 -2.06 -16.67
N LEU A 62 -3.55 -1.55 -15.76
CA LEU A 62 -3.85 -0.39 -14.94
C LEU A 62 -2.76 0.66 -14.99
N ASP A 63 -3.19 1.91 -15.15
CA ASP A 63 -2.37 3.10 -14.90
C ASP A 63 -2.59 3.63 -13.48
N VAL A 64 -1.52 4.14 -12.86
CA VAL A 64 -1.62 4.83 -11.57
C VAL A 64 -2.07 6.27 -11.79
N LEU A 65 -3.13 6.68 -11.09
CA LEU A 65 -3.57 8.07 -11.09
C LEU A 65 -2.59 8.95 -10.29
N GLU A 66 -2.04 9.97 -10.93
CA GLU A 66 -1.19 10.96 -10.27
C GLU A 66 -1.95 11.63 -9.12
N ASN A 67 -1.34 11.70 -7.94
CA ASN A 67 -1.95 12.23 -6.71
C ASN A 67 -3.24 11.50 -6.28
N GLY A 68 -3.49 10.28 -6.78
CA GLY A 68 -4.66 9.48 -6.45
C GLY A 68 -4.59 8.77 -5.09
N THR A 69 -3.47 8.82 -4.40
CA THR A 69 -3.27 8.13 -3.12
C THR A 69 -3.53 9.04 -1.93
N ALA A 70 -4.39 8.59 -1.02
CA ALA A 70 -4.56 9.16 0.31
C ALA A 70 -4.24 8.09 1.36
N VAL A 71 -3.55 8.49 2.44
CA VAL A 71 -3.29 7.62 3.59
C VAL A 71 -4.00 8.19 4.80
N THR A 72 -4.90 7.40 5.37
CA THR A 72 -5.68 7.77 6.55
C THR A 72 -5.61 6.69 7.61
N THR A 73 -5.82 7.07 8.86
CA THR A 73 -6.17 6.14 9.92
C THR A 73 -7.58 5.56 9.68
N LEU A 74 -7.94 4.51 10.42
CA LEU A 74 -9.27 3.88 10.30
C LEU A 74 -10.43 4.81 10.67
N ASP A 75 -10.19 5.79 11.54
CA ASP A 75 -11.16 6.83 11.91
C ASP A 75 -11.13 8.05 10.96
N GLY A 76 -10.40 7.96 9.84
CA GLY A 76 -10.42 8.94 8.76
C GLY A 76 -9.45 10.12 8.91
N GLN A 77 -8.57 10.11 9.91
CA GLN A 77 -7.57 11.17 10.06
C GLN A 77 -6.46 11.01 9.03
N LYS A 78 -6.07 12.11 8.38
CA LYS A 78 -4.98 12.10 7.41
C LYS A 78 -3.65 11.79 8.09
N VAL A 79 -2.91 10.83 7.53
CA VAL A 79 -1.56 10.49 7.97
C VAL A 79 -0.54 11.34 7.21
N SER A 80 0.49 11.83 7.92
CA SER A 80 1.63 12.54 7.36
C SER A 80 2.93 11.75 7.58
N GLY A 81 4.00 12.12 6.88
CA GLY A 81 5.31 11.45 7.00
C GLY A 81 5.47 10.17 6.16
N ILE A 82 4.44 9.78 5.40
CA ILE A 82 4.51 8.68 4.43
C ILE A 82 4.74 9.26 3.04
N THR A 83 5.73 8.73 2.33
CA THR A 83 6.00 9.06 0.92
C THR A 83 5.54 7.89 0.06
N VAL A 84 4.74 8.19 -0.96
CA VAL A 84 4.30 7.22 -1.97
C VAL A 84 5.19 7.34 -3.19
N LYS A 85 5.70 6.21 -3.69
CA LYS A 85 6.51 6.14 -4.90
C LYS A 85 6.09 4.93 -5.73
N THR A 86 6.00 5.13 -7.03
CA THR A 86 5.81 4.07 -8.02
C THR A 86 7.13 3.82 -8.72
N TYR A 87 7.48 2.56 -8.90
CA TYR A 87 8.64 2.13 -9.70
C TYR A 87 8.13 1.27 -10.84
N ALA A 88 8.69 1.40 -12.04
CA ALA A 88 8.31 0.56 -13.17
C ALA A 88 8.79 -0.89 -13.00
N SER A 89 9.78 -1.13 -12.14
CA SER A 89 10.21 -2.47 -11.74
C SER A 89 10.95 -2.43 -10.40
N LEU A 90 11.07 -3.60 -9.75
CA LEU A 90 11.86 -3.74 -8.51
C LEU A 90 13.32 -3.27 -8.69
N ASN A 91 13.90 -3.44 -9.88
CA ASN A 91 15.29 -3.05 -10.15
C ASN A 91 15.52 -1.53 -10.12
N GLU A 92 14.46 -0.73 -10.32
CA GLU A 92 14.53 0.73 -10.25
C GLU A 92 14.36 1.26 -8.82
N ALA A 93 13.91 0.42 -7.88
CA ALA A 93 13.82 0.79 -6.48
C ALA A 93 15.23 0.94 -5.85
N PRO A 94 15.40 1.77 -4.81
CA PRO A 94 16.66 1.86 -4.08
C PRO A 94 17.15 0.50 -3.58
N LYS A 95 18.47 0.27 -3.62
CA LYS A 95 19.05 -1.03 -3.27
C LYS A 95 18.66 -1.54 -1.87
N ASP A 96 18.63 -0.64 -0.89
CA ASP A 96 18.17 -0.96 0.46
C ASP A 96 16.72 -1.48 0.50
N LEU A 97 15.83 -0.92 -0.32
CA LEU A 97 14.45 -1.40 -0.43
C LEU A 97 14.38 -2.76 -1.11
N GLN A 98 15.14 -2.97 -2.20
CA GLN A 98 15.24 -4.28 -2.84
C GLN A 98 15.69 -5.36 -1.85
N ASP A 99 16.74 -5.07 -1.07
CA ASP A 99 17.29 -6.03 -0.10
C ASP A 99 16.34 -6.33 1.06
N LYS A 100 15.52 -5.34 1.48
CA LYS A 100 14.47 -5.52 2.49
C LYS A 100 13.34 -6.40 1.97
N LEU A 101 12.86 -6.14 0.74
CA LEU A 101 11.78 -6.93 0.13
C LEU A 101 12.21 -8.37 -0.16
N ALA A 102 13.46 -8.59 -0.57
CA ALA A 102 14.01 -9.95 -0.75
C ALA A 102 14.05 -10.78 0.54
N ARG A 103 13.94 -10.13 1.71
CA ARG A 103 13.94 -10.77 3.04
C ARG A 103 12.56 -10.79 3.70
N ALA A 104 11.57 -10.09 3.12
CA ALA A 104 10.20 -10.16 3.56
C ALA A 104 9.65 -11.55 3.20
N LYS A 105 9.42 -12.38 4.21
CA LYS A 105 8.77 -13.69 4.09
C LYS A 105 7.45 -13.66 4.84
#